data_AF-V4HW91-F1
#
_entry.id   AF-V4HW91-F1
#
_cell.length_a   1.000
_cell.length_b   1.000
_cell.length_c   1.000
_cell.angle_alpha   90.00
_cell.angle_beta   90.00
_cell.angle_gamma   90.00
#
_symmetry.space_group_name_H-M   'P 1'
#
loop_
_entity.id
_entity.type
_entity.pdbx_description
1 polymer ?
#
loop_
_entity_poly.entity_id
_entity_poly.type
_entity_poly.pdbx_seq_one_letter_code
_entity_poly.pdbx_strand_id
1 'polypeptide(L)'
;MMIKTLALAGILSLLSFESVAAMDLAAYEHRARIDSGIGGRCNNKPIPFQELAMHIDWAFNRGLITERAAYWGKAYGYYPVIHIFIFKIGAICSGR
;
A
#
# COMPACT_ATOMS: atom_id res chain seq x y z
N MET A 1 37.25 5.55 -30.09
CA MET A 1 36.22 6.40 -29.45
C MET A 1 34.96 5.63 -28.99
N MET A 2 34.93 4.29 -29.02
CA MET A 2 33.74 3.47 -28.69
C MET A 2 33.71 2.88 -27.28
N ILE A 3 34.85 2.77 -26.58
CA ILE A 3 34.92 2.12 -25.25
C ILE A 3 34.34 3.01 -24.14
N LYS A 4 34.44 4.35 -24.27
CA LYS A 4 33.95 5.30 -23.27
C LYS A 4 32.42 5.37 -23.21
N THR A 5 31.72 5.07 -24.31
CA THR A 5 30.25 5.06 -24.40
C THR A 5 29.63 3.79 -23.80
N LEU A 6 30.29 2.63 -23.93
CA LEU A 6 29.83 1.38 -23.33
C LEU A 6 29.87 1.42 -21.78
N ALA A 7 30.89 2.07 -21.21
CA ALA A 7 30.99 2.23 -19.76
C ALA A 7 29.85 3.11 -19.19
N LEU A 8 29.38 4.11 -19.93
CA LEU A 8 28.32 5.02 -19.49
C LEU A 8 26.94 4.33 -19.43
N ALA A 9 26.65 3.44 -20.38
CA ALA A 9 25.40 2.67 -20.40
C ALA A 9 25.29 1.65 -19.25
N GLY A 10 26.42 1.08 -18.82
CA GLY A 10 26.46 0.14 -17.68
C GLY A 10 26.25 0.78 -16.31
N ILE A 11 26.49 2.09 -16.17
CA ILE A 11 26.29 2.82 -14.91
C ILE A 11 24.81 3.28 -14.78
N LEU A 12 24.14 3.57 -15.90
CA LEU A 12 22.72 3.95 -15.92
C LEU A 12 21.77 2.81 -15.52
N SER A 13 22.15 1.55 -15.74
CA SER A 13 21.37 0.37 -15.33
C SER A 13 21.47 0.05 -13.84
N LEU A 14 22.40 0.70 -13.11
CA LEU A 14 22.53 0.62 -11.65
C LEU A 14 21.74 1.73 -10.92
N LEU A 15 21.08 2.63 -11.66
CA LEU A 15 20.13 3.58 -11.09
C LEU A 15 18.87 2.80 -10.69
N SER A 16 18.96 2.21 -9.51
CA SER A 16 17.96 1.48 -8.76
C SER A 16 16.56 2.05 -8.99
N PHE A 17 15.70 1.22 -9.58
CA PHE A 17 14.27 1.36 -9.41
C PHE A 17 13.98 1.24 -7.91
N GLU A 18 13.51 2.32 -7.28
CA GLU A 18 12.74 2.17 -6.05
C GLU A 18 11.43 1.47 -6.42
N SER A 19 11.46 0.13 -6.54
CA SER A 19 10.23 -0.64 -6.67
C SER A 19 9.50 -0.53 -5.35
N VAL A 20 8.48 0.32 -5.28
CA VAL A 20 7.50 0.27 -4.18
C VAL A 20 6.74 -1.04 -4.36
N ALA A 21 7.24 -2.11 -3.74
CA ALA A 21 6.59 -3.40 -3.80
C ALA A 21 5.21 -3.27 -3.13
N ALA A 22 4.19 -3.82 -3.79
CA ALA A 22 2.85 -3.88 -3.25
C ALA A 22 2.88 -4.59 -1.88
N MET A 23 2.17 -4.04 -0.90
CA MET A 23 2.05 -4.67 0.41
C MET A 23 1.35 -6.03 0.27
N ASP A 24 2.04 -7.09 0.66
CA ASP A 24 1.50 -8.44 0.66
C ASP A 24 0.47 -8.64 1.79
N LEU A 25 -0.17 -9.81 1.80
CA LEU A 25 -1.17 -10.14 2.81
C LEU A 25 -0.59 -10.08 4.24
N ALA A 26 0.60 -10.66 4.46
CA ALA A 26 1.17 -10.78 5.79
C ALA A 26 1.49 -9.40 6.38
N ALA A 27 2.09 -8.50 5.59
CA ALA A 27 2.34 -7.13 5.97
C ALA A 27 1.04 -6.35 6.20
N TYR A 28 0.03 -6.56 5.36
CA TYR A 28 -1.28 -5.91 5.49
C TYR A 28 -1.99 -6.32 6.78
N GLU A 29 -2.08 -7.61 7.07
CA GLU A 29 -2.68 -8.14 8.30
C GLU A 29 -1.94 -7.67 9.55
N HIS A 30 -0.62 -7.73 9.53
CA HIS A 30 0.20 -7.28 10.65
C HIS A 30 -0.05 -5.80 10.94
N ARG A 31 -0.07 -4.98 9.89
CA ARG A 31 -0.31 -3.55 10.00
C ARG A 31 -1.72 -3.23 10.49
N ALA A 32 -2.73 -3.97 10.03
CA ALA A 32 -4.12 -3.84 10.50
C ALA A 32 -4.25 -4.04 12.02
N ARG A 33 -3.57 -5.05 12.58
CA ARG A 33 -3.61 -5.35 14.02
C ARG A 33 -2.94 -4.25 14.86
N ILE A 34 -1.86 -3.66 14.35
CA ILE A 34 -1.16 -2.58 15.04
C ILE A 34 -1.95 -1.28 14.97
N ASP A 35 -2.35 -0.88 13.77
CA ASP A 35 -2.91 0.46 13.53
C ASP A 35 -4.29 0.63 14.16
N SER A 36 -5.12 -0.42 14.17
CA SER A 36 -6.45 -0.40 14.81
C SER A 36 -6.39 -0.25 16.34
N GLY A 37 -5.26 -0.60 16.97
CA GLY A 37 -5.05 -0.44 18.41
C GLY A 37 -4.48 0.92 18.83
N ILE A 38 -4.01 1.73 17.87
CA ILE A 38 -3.37 3.02 18.16
C ILE A 38 -4.42 4.12 18.14
N GLY A 39 -4.71 4.69 19.31
CA GLY A 39 -5.63 5.82 19.44
C GLY A 39 -5.24 6.99 18.53
N GLY A 40 -6.21 7.48 17.74
CA GLY A 40 -6.02 8.61 16.82
C GLY A 40 -5.36 8.26 15.48
N ARG A 41 -4.91 7.01 15.26
CA ARG A 41 -4.39 6.58 13.95
C ARG A 41 -5.49 6.28 12.95
N CYS A 42 -6.59 5.69 13.42
CA CYS A 42 -7.75 5.35 12.62
C CYS A 42 -8.95 6.24 12.96
N ASN A 43 -9.91 6.32 12.02
CA ASN A 43 -11.17 6.97 12.31
C ASN A 43 -11.91 6.14 13.37
N ASN A 44 -12.41 6.79 14.42
CA ASN A 44 -13.17 6.13 15.48
C ASN A 44 -14.63 5.85 15.08
N LYS A 45 -15.06 6.32 13.91
CA LYS A 45 -16.40 6.07 13.38
C LYS A 45 -16.36 4.94 12.36
N PRO A 46 -17.24 3.93 12.48
CA PRO A 46 -17.41 2.92 11.45
C PRO A 46 -17.75 3.54 10.10
N ILE A 47 -17.28 2.93 9.02
CA ILE A 47 -17.60 3.35 7.65
C ILE A 47 -18.46 2.28 6.94
N PRO A 48 -19.33 2.67 6.00
CA PRO A 48 -20.07 1.72 5.18
C PRO A 48 -19.15 0.79 4.39
N PHE A 49 -19.62 -0.44 4.12
CA PHE A 49 -18.85 -1.40 3.35
C PHE A 49 -18.49 -0.89 1.94
N GLN A 50 -19.36 -0.11 1.29
CA GLN A 50 -19.05 0.47 -0.02
C GLN A 50 -17.83 1.40 0.05
N GLU A 51 -17.75 2.27 1.06
CA GLU A 51 -16.61 3.18 1.25
C GLU A 51 -15.33 2.40 1.54
N LEU A 52 -15.42 1.39 2.42
CA LEU A 52 -14.34 0.46 2.71
C LEU A 52 -13.80 -0.22 1.44
N ALA A 53 -14.69 -0.75 0.60
CA ALA A 53 -14.34 -1.40 -0.64
C ALA A 53 -13.68 -0.42 -1.63
N MET A 54 -14.17 0.82 -1.71
CA MET A 54 -13.58 1.86 -2.56
C MET A 54 -12.13 2.16 -2.17
N HIS A 55 -11.81 2.27 -0.88
CA HIS A 55 -10.44 2.48 -0.41
C HIS A 55 -9.51 1.32 -0.80
N ILE A 56 -10.00 0.09 -0.62
CA ILE A 56 -9.25 -1.13 -0.95
C ILE A 56 -9.01 -1.22 -2.46
N ASP A 57 -10.05 -1.01 -3.27
CA ASP A 57 -9.95 -1.09 -4.73
C ASP A 57 -9.05 -0.01 -5.29
N TRP A 58 -9.11 1.20 -4.74
CA TRP A 58 -8.19 2.27 -5.11
C TRP A 58 -6.73 1.87 -4.83
N ALA A 59 -6.43 1.33 -3.64
CA ALA A 59 -5.07 0.92 -3.28
C ALA A 59 -4.56 -0.24 -4.14
N PHE A 60 -5.42 -1.23 -4.42
CA PHE A 60 -5.11 -2.35 -5.30
C PHE A 60 -4.80 -1.89 -6.74
N ASN A 61 -5.66 -1.04 -7.31
CA ASN A 61 -5.50 -0.51 -8.67
C ASN A 61 -4.25 0.37 -8.82
N ARG A 62 -3.72 0.90 -7.71
CA ARG A 62 -2.46 1.65 -7.67
C ARG A 62 -1.23 0.78 -7.39
N GLY A 63 -1.40 -0.53 -7.25
CA GLY A 63 -0.32 -1.47 -6.91
C GLY A 63 0.24 -1.28 -5.50
N LEU A 64 -0.52 -0.66 -4.59
CA LEU A 64 -0.06 -0.43 -3.21
C LEU A 64 -0.26 -1.67 -2.33
N ILE A 65 -1.21 -2.54 -2.68
CA ILE A 65 -1.49 -3.81 -2.01
C ILE A 65 -1.67 -4.92 -3.06
N THR A 66 -1.40 -6.15 -2.65
CA THR A 66 -1.67 -7.33 -3.48
C THR A 66 -3.17 -7.65 -3.57
N GLU A 67 -3.58 -8.39 -4.59
CA GLU A 67 -4.97 -8.88 -4.74
C GLU A 67 -5.43 -9.67 -3.51
N ARG A 68 -4.55 -10.53 -2.97
CA ARG A 68 -4.84 -11.32 -1.77
C ARG A 68 -5.09 -10.43 -0.55
N ALA A 69 -4.32 -9.36 -0.37
CA ALA A 69 -4.56 -8.37 0.68
C ALA A 69 -5.90 -7.64 0.47
N ALA A 70 -6.24 -7.30 -0.77
CA ALA A 70 -7.51 -6.65 -1.09
C ALA A 70 -8.73 -7.53 -0.74
N TYR A 71 -8.71 -8.82 -1.12
CA TYR A 71 -9.78 -9.76 -0.76
C TYR A 71 -9.89 -9.97 0.75
N TRP A 72 -8.76 -10.13 1.43
CA TRP A 72 -8.75 -10.27 2.88
C TRP A 72 -9.31 -9.02 3.57
N GLY A 73 -8.89 -7.82 3.15
CA GLY A 73 -9.38 -6.56 3.69
C GLY A 73 -10.91 -6.43 3.59
N LYS A 74 -11.49 -6.81 2.44
CA LYS A 74 -12.95 -6.83 2.24
C LYS A 74 -13.64 -7.86 3.14
N ALA A 75 -13.06 -9.05 3.28
CA ALA A 75 -13.64 -10.12 4.08
C ALA A 75 -13.67 -9.79 5.58
N TYR A 76 -12.58 -9.18 6.09
CA TYR A 76 -12.40 -8.91 7.52
C TYR A 76 -12.76 -7.48 7.93
N GLY A 77 -13.04 -6.59 6.98
CA GLY A 77 -13.44 -5.22 7.25
C GLY A 77 -12.28 -4.29 7.59
N TYR A 78 -11.12 -4.47 6.92
CA TYR A 78 -9.95 -3.60 7.06
C TYR A 78 -9.60 -2.90 5.75
N TYR A 79 -9.36 -1.58 5.80
CA TYR A 79 -9.08 -0.75 4.63
C TYR A 79 -7.81 0.10 4.80
N PRO A 80 -7.10 0.40 3.71
CA PRO A 80 -5.95 1.29 3.76
C PRO A 80 -6.39 2.76 3.80
N VAL A 81 -5.84 3.51 4.75
CA VAL A 81 -5.89 4.97 4.75
C VAL A 81 -4.69 5.50 3.97
N ILE A 82 -4.97 6.23 2.90
CA ILE A 82 -3.96 6.72 1.96
C ILE A 82 -3.58 8.15 2.32
N HIS A 83 -2.29 8.41 2.42
CA HIS A 83 -1.76 9.75 2.58
C HIS A 83 -1.73 10.47 1.23
N ILE A 84 -2.65 11.41 1.03
CA ILE A 84 -2.91 12.04 -0.28
C ILE A 84 -1.71 12.76 -0.91
N PHE A 85 -0.77 13.26 -0.11
CA PHE A 85 0.39 14.01 -0.63
C PHE A 85 1.53 13.12 -1.13
N ILE A 86 1.61 11.87 -0.66
CA ILE A 86 2.71 10.95 -0.99
C ILE A 86 2.19 9.67 -1.66
N PHE A 87 0.87 9.51 -1.78
CA PHE A 87 0.19 8.35 -2.36
C PHE A 87 0.67 7.00 -1.77
N LYS A 88 0.99 6.98 -0.48
CA LYS A 88 1.38 5.78 0.27
C LYS A 88 0.34 5.44 1.32
N ILE A 89 0.32 4.17 1.73
CA ILE A 89 -0.49 3.69 2.84
C ILE A 89 0.07 4.27 4.13
N GLY A 90 -0.72 5.10 4.82
CA GLY A 90 -0.38 5.65 6.12
C GLY A 90 -0.77 4.70 7.26
N ALA A 91 -1.93 4.06 7.14
CA ALA A 91 -2.44 3.09 8.10
C ALA A 91 -3.37 2.05 7.46
N ILE A 92 -3.60 0.93 8.14
CA ILE A 92 -4.69 -0.01 7.83
C ILE A 92 -5.71 0.01 8.97
N CYS A 93 -6.94 0.44 8.68
CA CYS A 93 -7.96 0.72 9.68
C CYS A 93 -9.14 -0.24 9.61
N SER A 94 -9.77 -0.48 10.77
CA SER A 94 -11.05 -1.20 10.85
C SER A 94 -12.18 -0.30 10.35
N GLY A 95 -13.05 -0.84 9.49
CA GLY A 95 -14.31 -0.18 9.13
C GLY A 95 -15.43 -0.41 10.13
N ARG A 96 -15.19 -1.21 11.18
CA ARG A 96 -16.13 -1.58 12.24
C ARG A 96 -15.64 -1.07 13.59
#